data_AF-A0A6L9QH82-F1
#
_entry.id   AF-A0A6L9QH82-F1
#
_cell.length_a   1.000
_cell.length_b   1.000
_cell.length_c   1.000
_cell.angle_alpha   90.00
_cell.angle_beta   90.00
_cell.angle_gamma   90.00
#
_symmetry.space_group_name_H-M   'P 1'
#
loop_
_entity.id
_entity.type
_entity.pdbx_description
1 polymer ?
#
loop_
_entity_poly.entity_id
_entity_poly.type
_entity_poly.pdbx_seq_one_letter_code
_entity_poly.pdbx_strand_id
1 'polypeptide(L)'
;MATLDGRRVLTRADLMAEHGLGRSTLEKWYRERASNGHPEPAGTVGSQLAWDAGEWDRWYATHRTRGVPAGLATRDELAARHGVSRHRLKQLWADRAANGHPDVAHRSGKAMYWDEAAWTSWYRALGEQPAAAAEDPDDLVTLADAARILGLAQTSVTVYAKRPPAGWPEPAQVEPLGGGRLRRLYRRRDILAYGARTRG
;
A
#
# COMPACT_ATOMS: atom_id res chain seq x y z
N MET A 1 12.07 -25.12 7.07
CA MET A 1 10.68 -25.61 6.90
C MET A 1 10.62 -27.00 7.49
N ALA A 2 9.84 -27.20 8.56
CA ALA A 2 9.81 -28.45 9.30
C ALA A 2 8.69 -29.37 8.79
N THR A 3 8.92 -30.68 8.88
CA THR A 3 7.95 -31.71 8.52
C THR A 3 7.82 -32.75 9.64
N LEU A 4 6.61 -33.23 9.88
CA LEU A 4 6.29 -34.36 10.76
C LEU A 4 5.38 -35.31 10.01
N ASP A 5 5.74 -36.60 9.93
CA ASP A 5 4.99 -37.63 9.20
C ASP A 5 4.63 -37.23 7.76
N GLY A 6 5.56 -36.58 7.06
CA GLY A 6 5.36 -36.11 5.68
C GLY A 6 4.46 -34.86 5.54
N ARG A 7 3.95 -34.30 6.63
CA ARG A 7 3.12 -33.07 6.63
C ARG A 7 3.96 -31.86 7.02
N ARG A 8 3.68 -30.71 6.39
CA ARG A 8 4.31 -29.42 6.76
C ARG A 8 3.78 -29.00 8.12
N VAL A 9 4.68 -28.69 9.04
CA VAL A 9 4.33 -28.17 10.36
C VAL A 9 4.98 -26.83 10.63
N LEU A 10 4.32 -26.04 11.47
CA LEU A 10 4.75 -24.70 11.89
C LEU A 10 4.96 -24.69 13.40
N THR A 11 6.14 -24.28 13.84
CA THR A 11 6.38 -23.96 15.24
C THR A 11 5.79 -22.59 15.57
N ARG A 12 5.68 -22.27 16.87
CA ARG A 12 5.26 -20.92 17.29
C ARG A 12 6.20 -19.83 16.73
N ALA A 13 7.49 -20.13 16.56
CA ALA A 13 8.44 -19.20 15.95
C ALA A 13 8.14 -18.97 14.46
N ASP A 14 7.82 -20.04 13.72
CA ASP A 14 7.41 -19.94 12.31
C ASP A 14 6.13 -19.12 12.17
N LEU A 15 5.14 -19.35 13.02
CA LEU A 15 3.89 -18.58 13.02
C LEU A 15 4.10 -17.09 13.28
N MET A 16 5.02 -16.75 14.18
CA MET A 16 5.41 -15.36 14.43
C MET A 16 6.08 -14.74 13.21
N ALA A 17 6.98 -15.46 12.55
CA ALA A 17 7.71 -15.00 11.38
C ALA A 17 6.81 -14.85 10.15
N GLU A 18 5.95 -15.84 9.88
CA GLU A 18 5.09 -15.89 8.70
C GLU A 18 3.90 -14.91 8.81
N HIS A 19 3.29 -14.77 9.99
CA HIS A 19 2.06 -13.98 10.16
C HIS A 19 2.26 -12.66 10.93
N GLY A 20 3.48 -12.36 11.39
CA GLY A 20 3.78 -11.17 12.18
C GLY A 20 3.06 -11.14 13.53
N LEU A 21 2.66 -12.30 14.06
CA LEU A 21 1.90 -12.43 15.29
C LEU A 21 2.81 -12.31 16.52
N GLY A 22 2.30 -11.68 17.59
CA GLY A 22 2.99 -11.63 18.87
C GLY A 22 2.91 -12.97 19.61
N ARG A 23 3.98 -13.34 20.33
CA ARG A 23 4.02 -14.56 21.17
C ARG A 23 2.86 -14.61 22.16
N SER A 24 2.58 -13.50 22.86
CA SER A 24 1.49 -13.41 23.84
C SER A 24 0.11 -13.64 23.22
N THR A 25 -0.11 -13.20 21.97
CA THR A 25 -1.33 -13.47 21.22
C THR A 25 -1.49 -14.96 20.93
N LEU A 26 -0.44 -15.61 20.43
CA LEU A 26 -0.43 -17.04 20.14
C LEU A 26 -0.58 -17.90 21.40
N GLU A 27 -0.01 -17.48 22.53
CA GLU A 27 -0.17 -18.16 23.82
C GLU A 27 -1.58 -17.99 24.36
N LYS A 28 -2.17 -16.79 24.23
CA LYS A 28 -3.56 -16.54 24.60
C LYS A 28 -4.51 -17.43 23.79
N TRP A 29 -4.37 -17.46 22.47
CA TRP A 29 -5.24 -18.28 21.63
C TRP A 29 -5.12 -19.76 21.94
N TYR A 30 -3.91 -20.25 22.19
CA TYR A 30 -3.71 -21.65 22.59
C TYR A 30 -4.30 -21.97 23.97
N ARG A 31 -4.18 -21.05 24.94
CA ARG A 31 -4.81 -21.20 26.27
C ARG A 31 -6.34 -21.23 26.17
N GLU A 32 -6.91 -20.44 25.25
CA GLU A 32 -8.35 -20.34 25.00
C GLU A 32 -8.83 -21.32 23.92
N ARG A 33 -8.03 -22.35 23.58
CA ARG A 33 -8.28 -23.25 22.45
C ARG A 33 -9.63 -23.96 22.51
N ALA A 34 -10.09 -24.31 23.71
CA ALA A 34 -11.39 -24.93 23.93
C ALA A 34 -12.56 -24.05 23.47
N SER A 35 -12.43 -22.73 23.53
CA SER A 35 -13.50 -21.78 23.15
C SER A 35 -13.33 -21.18 21.75
N ASN A 36 -12.10 -21.13 21.24
CA ASN A 36 -11.81 -20.54 19.92
C ASN A 36 -11.54 -21.59 18.82
N GLY A 37 -11.49 -22.88 19.16
CA GLY A 37 -11.27 -23.96 18.22
C GLY A 37 -9.85 -24.03 17.66
N HIS A 38 -8.87 -23.42 18.34
CA HIS A 38 -7.47 -23.45 17.92
C HIS A 38 -6.99 -24.90 17.79
N PRO A 39 -6.25 -25.23 16.71
CA PRO A 39 -5.82 -26.60 16.44
C PRO A 39 -4.94 -27.15 17.56
N GLU A 40 -5.07 -28.44 17.81
CA GLU A 40 -4.16 -29.16 18.71
C GLU A 40 -2.78 -29.32 18.04
N PRO A 41 -1.69 -29.39 18.81
CA PRO A 41 -0.36 -29.59 18.24
C PRO A 41 -0.27 -30.97 17.58
N ALA A 42 0.30 -31.01 16.38
CA ALA A 42 0.56 -32.26 15.65
C ALA A 42 1.74 -33.04 16.25
N GLY A 43 2.58 -32.37 17.05
CA GLY A 43 3.72 -32.96 17.73
C GLY A 43 4.72 -31.89 18.17
N THR A 44 6.00 -32.26 18.21
CA THR A 44 7.11 -31.37 18.56
C THR A 44 8.20 -31.38 17.51
N VAL A 45 8.75 -30.22 17.19
CA VAL A 45 10.00 -30.07 16.44
C VAL A 45 11.07 -29.59 17.41
N GLY A 46 12.00 -30.49 17.76
CA GLY A 46 12.88 -30.28 18.91
C GLY A 46 12.06 -30.22 20.21
N SER A 47 12.21 -29.15 20.98
CA SER A 47 11.45 -28.90 22.21
C SER A 47 10.19 -28.04 22.01
N GLN A 48 9.90 -27.62 20.77
CA GLN A 48 8.81 -26.71 20.47
C GLN A 48 7.59 -27.46 19.94
N LEU A 49 6.41 -27.13 20.45
CA LEU A 49 5.14 -27.56 19.86
C LEU A 49 5.06 -27.10 18.41
N ALA A 50 4.56 -27.99 17.56
CA ALA A 50 4.36 -27.75 16.14
C ALA A 50 2.92 -28.09 15.76
N TRP A 51 2.33 -27.26 14.91
CA TRP A 51 0.97 -27.42 14.38
C TRP A 51 1.02 -27.80 12.92
N ASP A 52 0.07 -28.62 12.46
CA ASP A 52 -0.13 -28.85 11.04
C ASP A 52 -0.41 -27.52 10.33
N ALA A 53 0.35 -27.23 9.27
CA ALA A 53 0.27 -25.94 8.59
C ALA A 53 -1.12 -25.72 7.96
N GLY A 54 -1.71 -26.74 7.34
CA GLY A 54 -2.99 -26.63 6.65
C GLY A 54 -4.18 -26.54 7.62
N GLU A 55 -4.10 -27.20 8.77
CA GLU A 55 -5.07 -27.03 9.85
C GLU A 55 -4.98 -25.63 10.47
N TRP A 56 -3.76 -25.16 10.74
CA TRP A 56 -3.53 -23.82 11.24
C TRP A 56 -4.07 -22.77 10.26
N ASP A 57 -3.75 -22.87 8.97
CA ASP A 57 -4.14 -21.88 7.96
C ASP A 57 -5.67 -21.75 7.86
N ARG A 58 -6.38 -22.88 7.88
CA ARG A 58 -7.85 -22.91 7.87
C ARG A 58 -8.45 -22.30 9.14
N TRP A 59 -7.91 -22.68 10.31
CA TRP A 59 -8.37 -22.12 11.57
C TRP A 59 -8.12 -20.61 11.63
N TYR A 60 -6.92 -20.16 11.27
CA TYR A 60 -6.55 -18.74 11.32
C TYR A 60 -7.37 -17.89 10.35
N ALA A 61 -7.62 -18.39 9.14
CA ALA A 61 -8.49 -17.72 8.17
C ALA A 61 -9.93 -17.52 8.71
N THR A 62 -10.43 -18.48 9.48
CA THR A 62 -11.74 -18.40 10.13
C THR A 62 -11.69 -17.50 11.37
N HIS A 63 -10.65 -17.65 12.19
CA HIS A 63 -10.48 -16.90 13.44
C HIS A 63 -10.29 -15.41 13.21
N ARG A 64 -9.53 -15.02 12.18
CA ARG A 64 -9.29 -13.61 11.81
C ARG A 64 -10.54 -12.89 11.27
N THR A 65 -11.51 -13.65 10.76
CA THR A 65 -12.78 -13.14 10.21
C THR A 65 -13.94 -13.33 11.19
N ARG A 66 -13.70 -13.97 12.34
CA ARG A 66 -14.73 -14.18 13.36
C ARG A 66 -15.23 -12.84 13.90
N GLY A 67 -16.54 -12.63 13.80
CA GLY A 67 -17.18 -11.37 14.21
C GLY A 67 -17.03 -10.22 13.22
N VAL A 68 -16.38 -10.46 12.08
CA VAL A 68 -16.34 -9.51 10.96
C VAL A 68 -17.51 -9.84 10.03
N PRO A 69 -18.41 -8.88 9.76
CA PRO A 69 -19.46 -9.07 8.75
C PRO A 69 -18.89 -9.49 7.39
N ALA A 70 -19.63 -10.33 6.66
CA ALA A 70 -19.28 -10.71 5.31
C ALA A 70 -19.24 -9.48 4.38
N GLY A 71 -18.37 -9.51 3.37
CA GLY A 71 -18.17 -8.38 2.45
C GLY A 71 -17.23 -7.29 2.96
N LEU A 72 -16.66 -7.43 4.16
CA LEU A 72 -15.67 -6.51 4.68
C LEU A 72 -14.24 -7.02 4.49
N ALA A 73 -13.33 -6.09 4.19
CA ALA A 73 -11.93 -6.39 3.94
C ALA A 73 -11.02 -5.41 4.70
N THR A 74 -9.90 -5.94 5.19
CA THR A 74 -8.81 -5.12 5.71
C THR A 74 -8.03 -4.46 4.58
N ARG A 75 -7.25 -3.43 4.92
CA ARG A 75 -6.38 -2.73 3.97
C ARG A 75 -5.36 -3.64 3.29
N ASP A 76 -4.80 -4.63 3.99
CA ASP A 76 -3.87 -5.60 3.39
C ASP A 76 -4.58 -6.57 2.44
N GLU A 77 -5.84 -6.96 2.73
CA GLU A 77 -6.65 -7.76 1.81
C GLU A 77 -7.01 -6.99 0.54
N LEU A 78 -7.41 -5.73 0.68
CA LEU A 78 -7.65 -4.84 -0.47
C LEU A 78 -6.36 -4.65 -1.30
N ALA A 79 -5.21 -4.51 -0.63
CA ALA A 79 -3.91 -4.45 -1.29
C ALA A 79 -3.64 -5.69 -2.16
N ALA A 80 -3.83 -6.87 -1.58
CA ALA A 80 -3.57 -8.14 -2.26
C ALA A 80 -4.56 -8.38 -3.41
N ARG A 81 -5.85 -8.12 -3.21
CA ARG A 81 -6.90 -8.35 -4.22
C ARG A 81 -6.80 -7.41 -5.42
N HIS A 82 -6.38 -6.17 -5.20
CA HIS A 82 -6.30 -5.15 -6.25
C HIS A 82 -4.88 -4.85 -6.72
N GLY A 83 -3.88 -5.61 -6.25
CA GLY A 83 -2.47 -5.43 -6.64
C GLY A 83 -1.89 -4.07 -6.24
N VAL A 84 -2.40 -3.45 -5.17
CA VAL A 84 -2.03 -2.09 -4.76
C VAL A 84 -0.90 -2.13 -3.74
N SER A 85 0.13 -1.31 -3.95
CA SER A 85 1.23 -1.22 -2.98
C SER A 85 0.76 -0.61 -1.66
N ARG A 86 1.34 -1.06 -0.54
CA ARG A 86 1.10 -0.47 0.79
C ARG A 86 1.39 1.03 0.84
N HIS A 87 2.40 1.48 0.08
CA HIS A 87 2.72 2.90 -0.04
C HIS A 87 1.57 3.68 -0.67
N ARG A 88 1.01 3.19 -1.79
CA ARG A 88 -0.14 3.82 -2.45
C ARG A 88 -1.35 3.87 -1.52
N LEU A 89 -1.66 2.80 -0.80
CA LEU A 89 -2.75 2.80 0.18
C LEU A 89 -2.55 3.83 1.30
N LYS A 90 -1.30 4.02 1.76
CA LYS A 90 -0.98 5.05 2.76
C LYS A 90 -1.24 6.45 2.22
N GLN A 91 -0.89 6.72 0.96
CA GLN A 91 -1.19 8.00 0.30
C GLN A 91 -2.70 8.21 0.17
N LEU A 92 -3.42 7.23 -0.38
CA LEU A 92 -4.87 7.28 -0.54
C LEU A 92 -5.60 7.56 0.78
N TRP A 93 -5.14 6.94 1.87
CA TRP A 93 -5.69 7.20 3.20
C TRP A 93 -5.34 8.58 3.77
N ALA A 94 -4.13 9.07 3.50
CA ALA A 94 -3.72 10.42 3.91
C ALA A 94 -4.57 11.48 3.20
N ASP A 95 -4.83 11.28 1.91
CA ASP A 95 -5.59 12.19 1.05
C ASP A 95 -7.11 11.94 1.10
N ARG A 96 -7.61 11.14 2.06
CA ARG A 96 -9.00 10.67 2.12
C ARG A 96 -10.06 11.78 2.07
N ALA A 97 -9.74 12.95 2.61
CA ALA A 97 -10.63 14.10 2.60
C ALA A 97 -10.81 14.68 1.18
N ALA A 98 -9.83 14.51 0.30
CA ALA A 98 -9.81 15.07 -1.05
C ALA A 98 -10.18 14.06 -2.14
N ASN A 99 -10.00 12.75 -1.89
CA ASN A 99 -10.21 11.71 -2.89
C ASN A 99 -11.50 10.90 -2.70
N GLY A 100 -12.32 11.21 -1.69
CA GLY A 100 -13.57 10.51 -1.42
C GLY A 100 -13.37 9.05 -0.98
N HIS A 101 -12.22 8.71 -0.39
CA HIS A 101 -11.94 7.36 0.10
C HIS A 101 -13.04 6.90 1.07
N PRO A 102 -13.58 5.69 0.91
CA PRO A 102 -14.64 5.19 1.79
C PRO A 102 -14.24 5.17 3.26
N ASP A 103 -15.20 5.46 4.13
CA ASP A 103 -15.05 5.37 5.57
C ASP A 103 -14.89 3.91 6.04
N VAL A 104 -14.35 3.77 7.25
CA VAL A 104 -14.18 2.47 7.90
C VAL A 104 -15.56 1.92 8.28
N ALA A 105 -15.94 0.79 7.68
CA ALA A 105 -17.23 0.12 7.91
C ALA A 105 -17.26 -0.65 9.24
N HIS A 106 -16.12 -1.20 9.69
CA HIS A 106 -16.05 -1.95 10.95
C HIS A 106 -14.65 -1.89 11.58
N ARG A 107 -14.59 -2.06 12.91
CA ARG A 107 -13.34 -2.18 13.67
C ARG A 107 -13.40 -3.41 14.58
N SER A 108 -12.38 -4.27 14.47
CA SER A 108 -12.15 -5.38 15.39
C SER A 108 -10.77 -5.23 16.01
N GLY A 109 -10.72 -4.88 17.30
CA GLY A 109 -9.48 -4.48 17.97
C GLY A 109 -8.82 -3.29 17.27
N LYS A 110 -7.58 -3.47 16.79
CA LYS A 110 -6.83 -2.45 16.02
C LYS A 110 -7.05 -2.56 14.50
N ALA A 111 -7.69 -3.63 14.04
CA ALA A 111 -7.93 -3.84 12.62
C ALA A 111 -9.13 -3.00 12.17
N MET A 112 -8.95 -2.31 11.05
CA MET A 112 -10.00 -1.55 10.36
C MET A 112 -10.41 -2.33 9.12
N TYR A 113 -11.72 -2.33 8.88
CA TYR A 113 -12.34 -3.01 7.77
C TYR A 113 -13.18 -2.03 6.96
N TRP A 114 -13.12 -2.17 5.65
CA TRP A 114 -13.91 -1.40 4.70
C TRP A 114 -14.88 -2.34 3.99
N ASP A 115 -16.01 -1.79 3.55
CA ASP A 115 -16.88 -2.49 2.62
C ASP A 115 -16.11 -2.71 1.31
N GLU A 116 -15.94 -3.97 0.94
CA GLU A 116 -15.12 -4.36 -0.21
C GLU A 116 -15.72 -3.87 -1.52
N ALA A 117 -17.05 -3.93 -1.66
CA ALA A 117 -17.72 -3.54 -2.89
C ALA A 117 -17.64 -2.02 -3.10
N ALA A 118 -17.90 -1.25 -2.05
CA ALA A 118 -17.76 0.20 -2.06
C ALA A 118 -16.32 0.64 -2.32
N TRP A 119 -15.35 -0.01 -1.65
CA TRP A 119 -13.93 0.29 -1.87
C TRP A 119 -13.48 -0.06 -3.28
N THR A 120 -13.89 -1.21 -3.81
CA THR A 120 -13.58 -1.61 -5.19
C THR A 120 -14.16 -0.65 -6.21
N SER A 121 -15.44 -0.28 -6.04
CA SER A 121 -16.12 0.67 -6.93
C SER A 121 -15.42 2.02 -6.91
N TRP A 122 -15.10 2.54 -5.72
CA TRP A 122 -14.35 3.78 -5.56
C TRP A 122 -12.95 3.69 -6.19
N TYR A 123 -12.21 2.61 -5.95
CA TYR A 123 -10.84 2.46 -6.47
C TYR A 123 -10.82 2.33 -8.00
N ARG A 124 -11.81 1.65 -8.59
CA ARG A 124 -12.01 1.63 -10.04
C ARG A 124 -12.34 3.02 -10.55
N ALA A 125 -13.29 3.72 -9.94
CA ALA A 125 -13.63 5.10 -10.31
C ALA A 125 -12.44 6.07 -10.17
N LEU A 126 -11.51 5.81 -9.24
CA LEU A 126 -10.27 6.58 -9.10
C LEU A 126 -9.28 6.33 -10.25
N GLY A 127 -9.30 5.13 -10.86
CA GLY A 127 -8.50 4.79 -12.04
C GLY A 127 -9.21 5.03 -13.39
N GLU A 128 -10.54 5.01 -13.39
CA GLU A 128 -11.44 5.33 -14.52
C GLU A 128 -11.79 6.81 -14.59
N GLN A 129 -11.57 7.57 -13.51
CA GLN A 129 -11.25 8.98 -13.64
C GLN A 129 -10.12 9.02 -14.66
N PRO A 130 -10.38 9.50 -15.88
CA PRO A 130 -9.30 9.60 -16.82
C PRO A 130 -8.29 10.56 -16.18
N ALA A 131 -7.12 10.70 -16.80
CA ALA A 131 -6.41 11.97 -16.73
C ALA A 131 -7.27 13.12 -17.33
N ALA A 132 -8.52 13.28 -16.86
CA ALA A 132 -9.60 14.16 -17.27
C ALA A 132 -10.29 14.82 -16.05
N ALA A 133 -9.55 15.08 -14.97
CA ALA A 133 -9.25 16.50 -14.85
C ALA A 133 -8.31 16.74 -16.03
N ALA A 134 -8.80 17.34 -17.12
CA ALA A 134 -7.94 17.69 -18.23
C ALA A 134 -6.77 18.43 -17.57
N GLU A 135 -5.58 17.82 -17.56
CA GLU A 135 -4.46 18.34 -16.78
C GLU A 135 -4.32 19.79 -17.19
N ASP A 136 -4.61 20.70 -16.24
CA ASP A 136 -4.82 22.09 -16.60
C ASP A 136 -3.49 22.55 -17.22
N PRO A 137 -3.50 23.16 -18.43
CA PRO A 137 -2.30 23.75 -18.98
C PRO A 137 -1.58 24.68 -17.99
N ASP A 138 -2.32 25.25 -17.02
CA ASP A 138 -1.80 26.09 -15.94
C ASP A 138 -1.41 25.36 -14.65
N ASP A 139 -1.56 24.03 -14.56
CA ASP A 139 -1.13 23.24 -13.41
C ASP A 139 0.36 23.43 -13.13
N LEU A 140 0.68 23.62 -11.84
CA LEU A 140 2.04 23.73 -11.34
C LEU A 140 2.64 22.32 -11.15
N VAL A 141 3.60 21.97 -12.00
CA VAL A 141 4.27 20.67 -12.01
C VAL A 141 5.67 20.75 -11.42
N THR A 142 6.09 19.68 -10.73
CA THR A 142 7.47 19.61 -10.22
C THR A 142 8.44 19.28 -11.35
N LEU A 143 9.74 19.43 -11.07
CA LEU A 143 10.79 19.01 -11.99
C LEU A 143 10.74 17.50 -12.34
N ALA A 144 10.30 16.65 -11.40
CA ALA A 144 10.12 15.22 -11.66
C ALA A 144 8.92 14.95 -12.58
N ASP A 145 7.84 15.70 -12.41
CA ASP A 145 6.67 15.62 -13.29
C ASP A 145 7.02 16.12 -14.69
N ALA A 146 7.80 17.19 -14.81
CA ALA A 146 8.32 17.67 -16.09
C ALA A 146 9.16 16.61 -16.82
N ALA A 147 10.01 15.86 -16.12
CA ALA A 147 10.76 14.75 -16.71
C ALA A 147 9.83 13.67 -17.27
N ARG A 148 8.77 13.33 -16.52
CA ARG A 148 7.77 12.35 -16.95
C ARG A 148 7.02 12.83 -18.21
N ILE A 149 6.60 14.09 -18.25
CA ILE A 149 5.93 14.72 -19.40
C ILE A 149 6.83 14.67 -20.65
N LEU A 150 8.12 14.95 -20.48
CA LEU A 150 9.08 15.01 -21.58
C LEU A 150 9.65 13.65 -21.99
N GLY A 151 9.43 12.58 -21.21
CA GLY A 151 10.02 11.26 -21.42
C GLY A 151 11.51 11.18 -21.06
N LEU A 152 11.98 12.06 -20.19
CA LEU A 152 13.39 12.14 -19.78
C LEU A 152 13.68 11.18 -18.63
N ALA A 153 14.91 10.67 -18.57
CA ALA A 153 15.39 9.93 -17.42
C ALA A 153 15.37 10.82 -16.16
N GLN A 154 14.90 10.27 -15.04
CA GLN A 154 14.76 11.00 -13.77
C GLN A 154 16.08 11.61 -13.28
N THR A 155 17.22 11.00 -13.63
CA THR A 155 18.57 11.49 -13.31
C THR A 155 18.91 12.79 -14.06
N SER A 156 18.53 12.90 -15.33
CA SER A 156 18.82 14.05 -16.19
C SER A 156 18.18 15.34 -15.66
N VAL A 157 16.97 15.25 -15.12
CA VAL A 157 16.22 16.45 -14.72
C VAL A 157 16.75 17.07 -13.42
N THR A 158 17.42 16.31 -12.55
CA THR A 158 17.93 16.83 -11.26
C THR A 158 18.98 17.94 -11.41
N VAL A 159 19.69 17.96 -12.55
CA VAL A 159 20.71 18.97 -12.86
C VAL A 159 20.08 20.28 -13.33
N TYR A 160 18.87 20.25 -13.88
CA TYR A 160 18.23 21.42 -14.52
C TYR A 160 17.87 22.52 -13.52
N ALA A 161 17.70 22.17 -12.23
CA ALA A 161 17.53 23.16 -11.18
C ALA A 161 18.75 24.09 -11.00
N LYS A 162 19.94 23.66 -11.42
CA LYS A 162 21.19 24.43 -11.33
C LYS A 162 21.74 24.84 -12.70
N ARG A 163 21.55 24.00 -13.72
CA ARG A 163 22.05 24.18 -15.08
C ARG A 163 20.94 23.77 -16.06
N PRO A 164 19.92 24.64 -16.25
CA PRO A 164 18.86 24.36 -17.20
C PRO A 164 19.42 24.31 -18.63
N PRO A 165 18.90 23.43 -19.50
CA PRO A 165 19.25 23.46 -20.91
C PRO A 165 18.72 24.74 -21.57
N ALA A 166 19.24 25.07 -22.75
CA ALA A 166 18.80 26.24 -23.50
C ALA A 166 17.28 26.20 -23.74
N GLY A 167 16.60 27.32 -23.46
CA GLY A 167 15.16 27.46 -23.68
C GLY A 167 14.26 26.73 -22.66
N TRP A 168 14.83 26.14 -21.60
CA TRP A 168 14.05 25.61 -20.47
C TRP A 168 13.22 26.73 -19.83
N PRO A 169 11.95 26.47 -19.46
CA PRO A 169 11.10 27.52 -18.91
C PRO A 169 11.53 27.93 -17.50
N GLU A 170 11.29 29.20 -17.16
CA GLU A 170 11.43 29.70 -15.80
C GLU A 170 10.35 29.08 -14.88
N PRO A 171 10.66 28.85 -13.59
CA PRO A 171 9.67 28.37 -12.65
C PRO A 171 8.60 29.44 -12.38
N ALA A 172 7.35 29.03 -12.43
CA ALA A 172 6.23 29.90 -12.06
C ALA A 172 6.13 30.12 -10.55
N GLN A 173 6.66 29.18 -9.75
CA GLN A 173 6.73 29.32 -8.29
C GLN A 173 7.98 28.66 -7.74
N VAL A 174 8.58 29.29 -6.72
CA VAL A 174 9.73 28.78 -5.99
C VAL A 174 9.40 28.73 -4.51
N GLU A 175 9.40 27.53 -3.94
CA GLU A 175 9.07 27.30 -2.54
C GLU A 175 10.33 26.94 -1.74
N PRO A 176 10.59 27.58 -0.61
CA PRO A 176 11.63 27.15 0.31
C PRO A 176 11.22 25.82 0.97
N LEU A 177 12.15 24.88 0.98
CA LEU A 177 12.06 23.62 1.72
C LEU A 177 13.06 23.65 2.88
N GLY A 178 12.87 22.76 3.85
CA GLY A 178 13.80 22.57 4.96
C GLY A 178 15.24 22.30 4.48
N GLY A 179 16.22 22.84 5.20
CA GLY A 179 17.64 22.66 4.91
C GLY A 179 18.16 23.47 3.72
N GLY A 180 17.57 24.63 3.44
CA GLY A 180 18.04 25.56 2.39
C GLY A 180 17.76 25.08 0.96
N ARG A 181 16.94 24.05 0.79
CA ARG A 181 16.54 23.52 -0.51
C ARG A 181 15.41 24.36 -1.08
N LEU A 182 15.35 24.49 -2.40
CA LEU A 182 14.25 25.16 -3.10
C LEU A 182 13.51 24.15 -3.98
N ARG A 183 12.18 24.11 -3.88
CA ARG A 183 11.31 23.43 -4.83
C ARG A 183 10.88 24.43 -5.90
N ARG A 184 11.11 24.07 -7.16
CA ARG A 184 10.68 24.85 -8.33
C ARG A 184 9.48 24.16 -8.95
N LEU A 185 8.44 24.94 -9.20
CA LEU A 185 7.22 24.52 -9.87
C LEU A 185 7.11 25.26 -11.20
N TYR A 186 6.74 24.54 -12.25
CA TYR A 186 6.64 25.05 -13.62
C TYR A 186 5.20 24.93 -14.09
N ARG A 187 4.73 25.81 -14.97
CA ARG A 187 3.42 25.58 -15.60
C ARG A 187 3.53 24.42 -16.57
N ARG A 188 2.54 23.55 -16.56
CA ARG A 188 2.47 22.40 -17.46
C ARG A 188 2.59 22.80 -18.94
N ARG A 189 1.90 23.88 -19.35
CA ARG A 189 1.94 24.41 -20.73
C ARG A 189 3.35 24.78 -21.19
N ASP A 190 4.16 25.33 -20.29
CA ASP A 190 5.51 25.79 -20.63
C ASP A 190 6.45 24.60 -20.86
N ILE A 191 6.26 23.53 -20.09
CA ILE A 191 6.98 22.25 -20.27
C ILE A 191 6.56 21.57 -21.57
N LEU A 192 5.27 21.51 -21.87
CA LEU A 192 4.77 20.95 -23.14
C LEU A 192 5.28 21.74 -24.35
N ALA A 193 5.24 23.08 -24.27
CA ALA A 193 5.76 23.96 -25.30
C ALA A 193 7.27 23.78 -25.50
N TYR A 194 8.03 23.61 -24.42
CA TYR A 194 9.44 23.26 -24.49
C TYR A 194 9.67 21.93 -25.22
N GLY A 195 8.96 20.88 -24.82
CA GLY A 195 9.06 19.55 -25.45
C GLY A 195 8.75 19.58 -26.94
N ALA A 196 7.73 20.34 -27.34
CA ALA A 196 7.36 20.52 -28.75
C ALA A 196 8.49 21.20 -29.55
N ARG A 197 9.13 22.24 -28.99
CA ARG A 197 10.27 22.93 -29.65
C ARG A 197 11.52 22.07 -29.78
N THR A 198 11.75 21.13 -28.85
CA THR A 198 12.97 20.31 -28.85
C THR A 198 12.88 19.02 -29.67
N ARG A 199 11.66 18.63 -30.09
CA ARG A 199 11.42 17.42 -30.88
C ARG A 199 11.19 17.69 -32.38
N GLY A 200 11.01 18.95 -32.76
CA GLY A 200 10.99 19.41 -34.16
C GLY A 200 12.37 19.88 -34.58
#